data_AF-M7YU73-F1
#
_entry.id   AF-M7YU73-F1
#
_cell.length_a   1.000
_cell.length_b   1.000
_cell.length_c   1.000
_cell.angle_alpha   90.00
_cell.angle_beta   90.00
_cell.angle_gamma   90.00
#
_symmetry.space_group_name_H-M   'P 1'
#
loop_
_entity.id
_entity.type
_entity.pdbx_description
1 polymer ?
#
loop_
_entity_poly.entity_id
_entity_poly.type
_entity_poly.pdbx_seq_one_letter_code
_entity_poly.pdbx_strand_id
1 'polypeptide(L)' 'MRGLACRRALVCLAETDVVRDRGRAYCDGLKASGWAGEVELLEVAGQGHCFHLVDFTCDDAVRQDDAIARFLNL' A
#
# COMPACT_ATOMS: atom_id res chain seq x y z
N MET A 1 1.54 23.80 -2.41
CA MET A 1 0.99 22.73 -3.28
C MET A 1 -0.43 22.44 -2.81
N ARG A 2 -1.37 22.19 -3.73
CA ARG A 2 -2.65 21.58 -3.35
C ARG A 2 -2.35 20.11 -3.06
N GLY A 3 -2.59 19.64 -1.84
CA GLY A 3 -2.38 18.24 -1.46
C GLY A 3 -3.28 17.28 -2.24
N LEU A 4 -3.16 15.97 -1.99
CA LEU A 4 -4.08 14.98 -2.58
C LEU A 4 -5.54 15.33 -2.22
N ALA A 5 -6.45 15.10 -3.17
CA ALA A 5 -7.88 15.36 -2.98
C ALA A 5 -8.52 14.39 -1.96
N CYS A 6 -7.96 13.19 -1.84
CA CYS A 6 -8.38 12.21 -0.83
C CYS A 6 -7.83 12.57 0.56
N ARG A 7 -8.42 11.94 1.58
CA ARG A 7 -7.99 12.07 2.99
C ARG A 7 -7.22 10.87 3.50
N ARG A 8 -7.24 9.77 2.76
CA ARG A 8 -6.63 8.50 3.13
C ARG A 8 -5.92 7.92 1.92
N ALA A 9 -4.82 7.22 2.14
CA ALA A 9 -4.08 6.45 1.14
C ALA A 9 -3.63 5.13 1.75
N LEU A 10 -3.92 4.01 1.09
CA LEU A 10 -3.36 2.71 1.40
C LEU A 10 -2.27 2.39 0.39
N VAL A 11 -1.10 1.96 0.88
CA VAL A 11 0.02 1.48 0.08
C VAL A 11 0.28 0.02 0.44
N CYS A 12 0.22 -0.87 -0.55
CA CYS A 12 0.51 -2.30 -0.37
C CYS A 12 1.85 -2.64 -1.02
N LEU A 13 2.78 -3.23 -0.27
CA LEU A 13 4.12 -3.59 -0.71
C LEU A 13 4.41 -5.06 -0.44
N ALA A 14 5.34 -5.61 -1.22
CA ALA A 14 5.89 -6.94 -1.01
C ALA A 14 7.39 -6.83 -0.69
N GLU A 15 7.88 -7.61 0.27
CA GLU A 15 9.23 -7.47 0.82
C GLU A 15 10.33 -7.65 -0.24
N THR A 16 10.13 -8.55 -1.21
CA THR A 16 11.13 -8.87 -2.23
C THR A 16 10.92 -8.09 -3.53
N ASP A 17 9.95 -7.17 -3.57
CA ASP A 17 9.67 -6.34 -4.73
C ASP A 17 10.80 -5.32 -4.98
N VAL A 18 11.30 -5.28 -6.22
CA VAL A 18 12.32 -4.32 -6.68
C VAL A 18 11.87 -2.86 -6.55
N VAL A 19 10.57 -2.59 -6.45
CA VAL A 19 10.04 -1.23 -6.22
C VAL A 19 9.60 -0.96 -4.78
N ARG A 20 9.80 -1.89 -3.84
CA ARG A 20 9.41 -1.73 -2.42
C ARG A 20 9.87 -0.40 -1.82
N ASP A 21 11.15 -0.07 -2.02
CA ASP A 21 11.73 1.14 -1.42
C ASP A 21 11.13 2.42 -2.02
N ARG A 22 10.64 2.38 -3.27
CA ARG A 22 9.89 3.50 -3.87
C ARG A 22 8.53 3.67 -3.22
N GLY A 23 7.85 2.57 -2.89
CA GLY A 23 6.59 2.59 -2.15
C GLY A 23 6.76 3.16 -0.74
N ARG A 24 7.82 2.78 -0.03
CA ARG A 24 8.19 3.38 1.27
C ARG A 24 8.48 4.88 1.14
N ALA A 25 9.29 5.27 0.15
CA ALA A 25 9.59 6.68 -0.11
C ALA A 25 8.34 7.50 -0.45
N TYR A 26 7.34 6.91 -1.12
CA TYR A 26 6.05 7.56 -1.36
C TYR A 26 5.31 7.82 -0.04
N CYS A 27 5.26 6.84 0.86
CA CYS A 27 4.65 7.00 2.18
C CYS A 27 5.32 8.13 2.99
N ASP A 28 6.65 8.15 3.01
CA ASP A 28 7.43 9.17 3.72
C ASP A 28 7.26 10.56 3.08
N GLY A 29 7.24 10.62 1.76
CA GLY A 29 6.96 11.83 1.00
C GLY A 29 5.58 12.40 1.31
N LEU A 30 4.55 11.57 1.38
CA LEU A 30 3.20 12.01 1.78
C LEU A 30 3.18 12.60 3.18
N LYS A 31 3.80 11.92 4.16
CA LYS A 31 3.90 12.41 5.54
C LYS A 31 4.66 13.74 5.65
N ALA A 32 5.71 13.92 4.84
CA ALA A 32 6.52 15.13 4.81
C ALA A 32 5.89 16.28 3.99
N SER A 33 4.94 15.99 3.10
CA SER A 33 4.41 16.96 2.12
C SER A 33 3.50 18.05 2.70
N GLY A 34 3.12 17.95 3.98
CA GLY A 34 2.08 18.79 4.58
C GLY A 34 0.66 18.43 4.14
N TRP A 35 0.47 17.30 3.45
CA TRP A 35 -0.85 16.74 3.21
C TRP A 35 -1.48 16.31 4.55
N ALA A 36 -2.69 16.81 4.83
CA ALA A 36 -3.40 16.59 6.09
C ALA A 36 -4.17 15.26 6.14
N GLY A 37 -3.80 14.29 5.30
CA GLY A 37 -4.42 12.97 5.26
C GLY A 37 -3.58 11.91 5.96
N GLU A 38 -4.08 10.68 5.93
CA GLU A 38 -3.48 9.53 6.58
C GLU A 38 -2.94 8.53 5.56
N VAL A 39 -1.77 7.95 5.85
CA VAL A 39 -1.15 6.88 5.05
C VAL A 39 -1.17 5.60 5.86
N GLU A 40 -1.81 4.57 5.31
CA GLU A 40 -1.77 3.19 5.78
C GLU A 40 -0.78 2.40 4.89
N LEU A 41 0.11 1.62 5.52
CA LEU A 41 1.07 0.78 4.83
C LEU A 41 0.85 -0.68 5.21
N LEU A 42 0.56 -1.52 4.22
CA LEU A 42 0.59 -2.98 4.33
C LEU A 42 1.82 -3.48 3.62
N GLU A 43 2.73 -4.15 4.33
CA GLU A 43 3.89 -4.79 3.73
C GLU A 43 3.89 -6.28 4.05
N VAL A 44 4.02 -7.09 3.00
CA VAL A 44 3.91 -8.55 3.10
C VAL A 44 5.28 -9.19 2.90
N ALA A 45 5.72 -9.94 3.92
CA ALA A 45 6.99 -10.63 3.93
C ALA A 45 7.03 -11.78 2.92
N GLY A 46 8.21 -12.06 2.34
CA GLY A 46 8.43 -13.18 1.41
C GLY A 46 7.77 -13.08 0.03
N GLN A 47 6.83 -12.14 -0.18
CA GLN A 47 6.16 -11.96 -1.46
C GLN A 47 6.97 -11.10 -2.44
N GLY A 48 6.73 -11.32 -3.74
CA GLY A 48 7.33 -10.58 -4.85
C GLY A 48 6.40 -9.56 -5.49
N HIS A 49 6.88 -8.90 -6.56
CA HIS A 49 6.13 -7.89 -7.29
C HIS A 49 4.77 -8.43 -7.78
N CYS A 50 3.69 -7.71 -7.47
CA CYS A 50 2.33 -8.07 -7.86
C CYS A 50 1.93 -9.52 -7.48
N PHE A 51 2.41 -10.05 -6.36
CA PHE A 51 2.12 -11.44 -5.94
C PHE A 51 0.62 -11.78 -5.95
N HIS A 52 -0.24 -10.83 -5.57
CA HIS A 52 -1.70 -10.97 -5.57
C HIS A 52 -2.32 -11.17 -6.98
N LEU A 53 -1.57 -10.90 -8.05
CA LEU A 53 -1.96 -11.22 -9.43
C LEU A 53 -1.35 -12.55 -9.92
N VAL A 54 -0.31 -13.06 -9.24
CA VAL A 54 0.39 -14.30 -9.59
C VAL A 54 -0.27 -15.50 -8.93
N ASP A 55 -0.54 -15.41 -7.62
CA ASP A 55 -1.32 -16.37 -6.86
C ASP A 55 -2.36 -15.62 -6.03
N PHE A 56 -3.49 -15.31 -6.67
CA PHE A 56 -4.62 -14.61 -6.07
C PHE A 56 -5.37 -15.45 -5.01
N THR A 57 -4.99 -16.72 -4.82
CA THR A 57 -5.63 -17.61 -3.85
C THR A 57 -4.82 -17.81 -2.58
N CYS A 58 -3.55 -17.36 -2.54
CA CYS A 58 -2.75 -17.47 -1.34
C CYS A 58 -3.25 -16.53 -0.23
N ASP A 59 -2.99 -16.91 1.03
CA ASP A 59 -3.47 -16.18 2.21
C ASP A 59 -3.03 -14.71 2.21
N ASP A 60 -1.82 -14.42 1.72
CA ASP A 60 -1.31 -13.05 1.63
C ASP A 60 -2.08 -12.22 0.59
N ALA A 61 -2.48 -12.82 -0.52
CA ALA A 61 -3.22 -12.13 -1.58
C ALA A 61 -4.63 -11.81 -1.10
N VAL A 62 -5.30 -12.80 -0.50
CA VAL A 62 -6.61 -12.63 0.13
C VAL A 62 -6.55 -11.56 1.22
N ARG A 63 -5.50 -11.57 2.06
CA ARG A 63 -5.29 -10.55 3.10
C ARG A 63 -5.11 -9.15 2.52
N GLN A 64 -4.40 -9.00 1.41
CA GLN A 64 -4.23 -7.70 0.74
C GLN A 64 -5.57 -7.20 0.17
N ASP A 65 -6.33 -8.07 -0.50
CA ASP A 65 -7.64 -7.72 -1.05
C ASP A 65 -8.64 -7.34 0.05
N ASP A 66 -8.62 -8.06 1.17
CA ASP A 66 -9.36 -7.72 2.37
C ASP A 66 -9.00 -6.33 2.91
N ALA A 67 -7.71 -5.98 2.92
CA ALA A 67 -7.25 -4.65 3.35
C ALA A 67 -7.75 -3.55 2.41
N ILE A 68 -7.72 -3.80 1.09
CA ILE A 68 -8.27 -2.88 0.08
C ILE A 68 -9.78 -2.71 0.27
N ALA A 69 -10.52 -3.81 0.42
CA ALA A 69 -11.96 -3.79 0.62
C ALA A 69 -12.34 -3.04 1.91
N ARG A 70 -11.62 -3.27 3.01
CA ARG A 70 -11.82 -2.53 4.26
C ARG A 70 -11.50 -1.05 4.09
N PHE A 71 -10.39 -0.73 3.41
CA PHE A 71 -9.99 0.65 3.20
C PHE A 71 -11.06 1.47 2.44
N LEU A 72 -11.66 0.88 1.39
CA LEU A 72 -12.65 1.54 0.55
C LEU A 72 -14.05 1.64 1.19
N ASN A 73 -14.41 0.71 2.07
CA ASN A 73 -15.73 0.67 2.72
C ASN A 73 -15.78 1.39 4.08
N LEU A 74 -14.69 2.05 4.47
CA LEU A 74 -14.59 2.94 5.65
C LEU A 74 -14.71 4.40 5.23
#